data_AF-A0A963RXG6-F1
#
_entry.id   AF-A0A963RXG6-F1
#
_cell.length_a   1.000
_cell.length_b   1.000
_cell.length_c   1.000
_cell.angle_alpha   90.00
_cell.angle_beta   90.00
_cell.angle_gamma   90.00
#
_symmetry.space_group_name_H-M   'P 1'
#
loop_
_entity.id
_entity.type
_entity.pdbx_description
1 polymer ?
#
loop_
_entity_poly.entity_id
_entity_poly.type
_entity_poly.pdbx_seq_one_letter_code
_entity_poly.pdbx_strand_id
1 'polypeptide(L)' 'RTLRGSGVGRQVVQALEQAARLRGDTRVVLGAQRSAEGFYGRLGYTPYGEPYEEVGIPHVGMARVLG' A
#
# COMPACT_ATOMS: atom_id res chain seq x y z
N ARG A 1 4.09 -20.00 7.54
CA ARG A 1 3.62 -20.08 6.14
C ARG A 1 4.31 -18.96 5.36
N THR A 2 5.41 -19.25 4.66
CA THR A 2 6.37 -18.22 4.22
C THR A 2 6.15 -17.85 2.75
N LEU A 3 5.10 -17.06 2.50
CA LEU A 3 4.91 -16.37 1.20
C LEU A 3 5.57 -14.98 1.18
N ARG A 4 6.37 -14.65 2.20
CA ARG A 4 7.20 -13.45 2.20
C ARG A 4 8.32 -13.64 1.19
N GLY A 5 8.48 -12.69 0.26
CA GLY A 5 9.49 -12.75 -0.80
C GLY A 5 9.08 -13.49 -2.07
N SER A 6 7.88 -14.07 -2.16
CA SER A 6 7.41 -14.78 -3.37
C SER A 6 6.86 -13.86 -4.47
N GLY A 7 6.80 -12.54 -4.23
CA GLY A 7 6.24 -11.57 -5.18
C GLY A 7 4.69 -11.52 -5.21
N VAL A 8 3.99 -12.45 -4.56
CA VAL A 8 2.51 -12.51 -4.56
C VAL A 8 1.89 -11.21 -4.04
N GLY A 9 2.43 -10.62 -2.97
CA GLY A 9 1.93 -9.36 -2.42
C GLY A 9 1.98 -8.22 -3.44
N ARG A 10 3.02 -8.16 -4.29
CA ARG A 10 3.11 -7.16 -5.38
C ARG A 10 2.01 -7.39 -6.41
N GLN A 11 1.78 -8.64 -6.83
CA GLN A 11 0.76 -8.97 -7.82
C GLN A 11 -0.64 -8.58 -7.34
N VAL A 12 -0.96 -8.83 -6.07
CA VAL A 12 -2.25 -8.42 -5.48
C VAL A 12 -2.41 -6.90 -5.53
N VAL A 13 -1.41 -6.13 -5.08
CA VAL A 13 -1.50 -4.66 -5.12
C VAL A 13 -1.64 -4.15 -6.56
N GLN A 14 -0.89 -4.70 -7.50
CA GLN A 14 -0.99 -4.32 -8.92
C GLN A 14 -2.37 -4.62 -9.52
N ALA A 15 -2.98 -5.75 -9.18
CA ALA A 15 -4.32 -6.10 -9.63
C ALA A 15 -5.36 -5.11 -9.08
N LEU A 16 -5.24 -4.71 -7.81
CA LEU A 16 -6.10 -3.70 -7.20
C LEU A 16 -5.93 -2.32 -7.84
N GLU A 17 -4.70 -1.90 -8.13
CA GLU A 17 -4.43 -0.66 -8.85
C GLU A 17 -4.98 -0.67 -10.28
N GLN A 18 -4.94 -1.81 -10.97
CA GLN A 18 -5.56 -1.96 -12.28
C GLN A 18 -7.08 -1.82 -12.20
N ALA A 19 -7.71 -2.48 -11.23
CA ALA A 19 -9.15 -2.36 -10.99
C ALA A 19 -9.55 -0.91 -10.67
N ALA A 20 -8.75 -0.20 -9.87
CA ALA A 20 -8.96 1.21 -9.55
C ALA A 20 -8.87 2.10 -10.82
N ARG A 21 -7.86 1.90 -11.68
CA ARG A 21 -7.75 2.60 -12.97
C ARG A 21 -8.95 2.36 -13.87
N LEU A 22 -9.39 1.10 -13.99
CA LEU A 22 -10.56 0.74 -14.82
C LEU A 22 -11.85 1.37 -14.31
N ARG A 23 -11.96 1.62 -12.99
CA ARG A 23 -13.07 2.35 -12.38
C ARG A 23 -12.97 3.87 -12.54
N GLY A 24 -11.85 4.38 -13.06
CA GLY A 24 -11.61 5.82 -13.24
C GLY A 24 -11.04 6.52 -12.00
N ASP A 25 -10.53 5.77 -11.01
CA ASP A 25 -9.88 6.37 -9.86
C ASP A 25 -8.54 7.00 -10.24
N THR A 26 -8.22 8.13 -9.60
CA THR A 26 -6.97 8.86 -9.82
C THR A 26 -5.93 8.63 -8.72
N ARG A 27 -6.31 7.95 -7.64
CA ARG A 27 -5.39 7.61 -6.54
C ARG A 27 -5.87 6.40 -5.76
N VAL A 28 -4.92 5.69 -5.16
CA VAL A 28 -5.14 4.67 -4.14
C VAL A 28 -4.55 5.16 -2.82
N VAL A 29 -5.27 4.92 -1.74
CA VAL A 29 -4.83 5.18 -0.36
C VAL A 29 -4.92 3.90 0.46
N LEU A 30 -4.01 3.74 1.41
CA LEU A 30 -3.99 2.61 2.34
C LEU A 30 -3.39 3.02 3.68
N GLY A 31 -3.75 2.31 4.75
CA GLY A 31 -3.03 2.33 6.02
C GLY A 31 -1.98 1.23 6.02
N ALA A 32 -0.70 1.58 6.00
CA ALA A 32 0.39 0.61 6.08
C ALA A 32 0.83 0.44 7.52
N GLN A 33 1.02 -0.80 7.99
CA GLN A 33 1.87 -1.05 9.16
C GLN A 33 3.24 -0.42 8.89
N ARG A 34 3.87 0.24 9.87
CA ARG A 34 5.18 0.88 9.70
C ARG A 34 6.26 -0.09 9.19
N SER A 35 6.18 -1.35 9.58
CA SER A 35 7.07 -2.42 9.11
C SER A 35 6.92 -2.76 7.62
N ALA A 36 5.79 -2.40 7.00
CA ALA A 36 5.48 -2.61 5.58
C ALA A 36 5.66 -1.35 4.72
N GLU A 37 6.02 -0.20 5.31
CA GLU A 37 6.20 1.07 4.60
C GLU A 37 7.17 0.93 3.41
N GLY A 38 8.31 0.27 3.62
CA GLY A 38 9.28 0.02 2.54
C GLY A 38 8.77 -0.91 1.44
N PHE A 39 7.82 -1.81 1.72
CA PHE A 39 7.18 -2.63 0.69
C PHE A 39 6.32 -1.77 -0.24
N TYR A 40 5.46 -0.92 0.32
CA TYR A 40 4.61 -0.01 -0.46
C TYR A 40 5.40 1.12 -1.12
N GLY A 41 6.47 1.61 -0.49
CA GLY A 41 7.40 2.57 -1.09
C GLY A 41 8.03 2.05 -2.39
N ARG A 42 8.43 0.77 -2.43
CA ARG A 42 8.90 0.11 -3.68
C ARG A 42 7.81 -0.06 -4.75
N LEU A 43 6.54 0.12 -4.39
CA LEU A 43 5.40 0.13 -5.31
C LEU A 43 4.97 1.57 -5.67
N GLY A 44 5.72 2.59 -5.25
CA GLY A 44 5.44 4.00 -5.58
C GLY A 44 4.42 4.67 -4.68
N TYR A 45 4.09 4.09 -3.52
CA TYR A 45 3.30 4.78 -2.51
C TYR A 45 4.19 5.72 -1.69
N THR A 46 3.60 6.81 -1.25
CA THR A 46 4.25 7.83 -0.41
C THR A 46 3.46 8.01 0.89
N PRO A 47 4.13 8.15 2.05
CA PRO A 47 3.44 8.38 3.31
C PRO A 47 2.74 9.76 3.29
N TYR A 48 1.59 9.84 3.95
CA TYR A 48 0.89 11.10 4.21
C TYR A 48 0.26 11.09 5.60
N GLY A 49 0.16 12.28 6.19
CA GLY A 49 -0.36 12.45 7.54
C GLY A 49 0.58 11.92 8.62
N GLU A 50 0.12 12.00 9.86
CA GLU A 50 0.88 11.54 11.02
C GLU A 50 0.75 10.01 11.22
N PRO A 51 1.81 9.32 11.67
CA PRO A 51 1.71 7.94 12.12
C PRO A 51 0.69 7.77 13.23
N TYR A 52 0.00 6.63 13.24
CA TYR A 52 -1.03 6.31 14.22
C TYR A 52 -0.90 4.87 14.71
N GLU A 53 -1.57 4.54 15.81
CA GLU A 53 -1.60 3.18 16.35
C GLU A 53 -2.97 2.56 16.10
N GLU A 54 -3.00 1.32 15.62
CA GLU A 54 -4.23 0.56 15.43
C GLU A 54 -4.03 -0.82 16.05
N VAL A 55 -4.77 -1.09 17.13
CA VAL A 55 -4.72 -2.35 17.90
C VAL A 55 -3.29 -2.72 18.35
N GLY A 56 -2.53 -1.76 18.89
CA GLY A 56 -1.16 -2.01 19.35
C GLY A 56 -0.10 -2.02 18.24
N ILE A 57 -0.49 -1.81 16.98
CA ILE A 57 0.42 -1.89 15.83
C ILE A 57 0.61 -0.48 15.25
N PRO A 58 1.86 0.00 15.12
CA PRO A 58 2.13 1.27 14.46
C PRO A 58 1.80 1.23 12.96
N HIS A 59 1.08 2.25 12.49
CA HIS A 59 0.66 2.47 11.11
C HIS A 59 1.02 3.87 10.60
N VAL A 60 0.95 4.05 9.28
CA VAL A 60 1.04 5.33 8.58
C VAL A 60 0.15 5.30 7.34
N GLY A 61 -0.54 6.40 7.04
CA GLY A 61 -1.27 6.54 5.78
C GLY A 61 -0.30 6.58 4.61
N MET A 62 -0.60 5.90 3.51
CA MET A 62 0.19 5.97 2.28
C MET A 62 -0.71 6.10 1.05
N ALA A 63 -0.28 6.90 0.08
CA ALA A 63 -1.02 7.18 -1.14
C ALA A 63 -0.16 7.02 -2.39
N ARG A 64 -0.80 6.64 -3.49
CA ARG A 64 -0.21 6.63 -4.83
C ARG A 64 -1.19 7.22 -5.83
N VAL A 65 -0.71 8.14 -6.65
CA VAL A 65 -1.47 8.66 -7.81
C VAL A 65 -1.45 7.61 -8.92
N LEU A 66 -2.62 7.33 -9.47
CA LEU A 66 -2.78 6.48 -10.66
C LEU A 66 -2.78 7.42 -11.87
N GLY A 67 -1.63 7.49 -12.54
CA GLY A 67 -1.55 8.01 -13.91
C GLY A 67 -2.18 7.04 -14.90
#